data_AF-A0AAD4EPI6-F1
#
_entry.id   AF-A0AAD4EPI6-F1
#
_cell.length_a   1.000
_cell.length_b   1.000
_cell.length_c   1.000
_cell.angle_alpha   90.00
_cell.angle_beta   90.00
_cell.angle_gamma   90.00
#
_symmetry.space_group_name_H-M   'P 1'
#
loop_
_entity.id
_entity.type
_entity.pdbx_description
1 polymer ?
#
loop_
_entity_poly.entity_id
_entity_poly.type
_entity_poly.pdbx_seq_one_letter_code
_entity_poly.pdbx_strand_id
1 'polypeptide(L)'
;MAPGRSLFKVLGVSAGRPWRSASVITARKPKPADPGRRSLCDLPEEIIMLIIQHVQDISPGTVVVLASVSSLIYTKARYVQHRHVAISLKLSKAKNEIAFLKYLSSNGLLPAIRSLRFVELADTKQKGYQFPTPLYGLIDQMTGLLDIHVDAFCYPVPASLLENLKRRTRREGCLRFEPCVEYCGLGLVGDERLPPFEELVLLEYPWGRSSGFPWGVKGYPGKKDEIEQDYWASHCDWSHLRRLVEPKGSLAHRIAQQLTALHEVDLCSAYQFPTIYKHDERAMIHFLETIPSMLDSITVPNFASLSTTPIIRHGSRLRSLELVCPVPYCSRQPEYRWTDGIAGIQALTELRDGLPRLEHLSIHLAADGNDWPYPTLDIVAGFPRLRSVKFNTALAVPRSDVDAPAPPHVTAASAESLLRYMRERSTTEPPSLQRLHLVSDNGWSDEGGLSPARANATGIVCQVSHDDRGWTVTCTKLSEALNEKLRRAVRDGEAPSPADMARIDFKVALEGPISSLVYWDMSKSDPRPRGPWDP
;
A
#
# COMPACT_ATOMS: atom_id res chain seq x y z
N MET A 1 -61.68 -23.48 -3.75
CA MET A 1 -60.33 -23.86 -4.20
C MET A 1 -59.32 -23.06 -3.40
N ALA A 2 -58.30 -23.72 -2.85
CA ALA A 2 -57.45 -23.21 -1.76
C ALA A 2 -56.66 -21.93 -2.10
N PRO A 3 -56.45 -20.99 -1.15
CA PRO A 3 -55.52 -19.89 -1.33
C PRO A 3 -54.08 -20.40 -1.21
N GLY A 4 -53.30 -20.22 -2.27
CA GLY A 4 -51.90 -20.62 -2.33
C GLY A 4 -51.06 -19.96 -1.24
N ARG A 5 -50.32 -20.78 -0.49
CA ARG A 5 -49.28 -20.32 0.44
C ARG A 5 -48.10 -19.75 -0.37
N SER A 6 -47.94 -18.43 -0.40
CA SER A 6 -46.71 -17.80 -0.90
C SER A 6 -45.60 -17.95 0.14
N LEU A 7 -44.60 -18.77 -0.16
CA LEU A 7 -43.36 -18.90 0.62
C LEU A 7 -42.33 -17.88 0.10
N PHE A 8 -41.95 -16.90 0.93
CA PHE A 8 -40.84 -15.99 0.63
C PHE A 8 -39.57 -16.47 1.32
N LYS A 9 -38.50 -16.69 0.53
CA LYS A 9 -37.14 -16.96 1.04
C LYS A 9 -36.39 -15.64 1.19
N VAL A 10 -35.88 -15.36 2.38
CA VAL A 10 -35.00 -14.22 2.63
C VAL A 10 -33.55 -14.67 2.66
N LEU A 11 -32.70 -13.91 1.95
CA LEU A 11 -31.27 -14.13 1.85
C LEU A 11 -30.56 -12.89 2.39
N GLY A 12 -29.79 -13.07 3.46
CA GLY A 12 -28.92 -12.04 4.01
C GLY A 12 -27.68 -11.85 3.12
N VAL A 13 -27.32 -10.60 2.86
CA VAL A 13 -26.07 -10.23 2.20
C VAL A 13 -25.18 -9.58 3.26
N SER A 14 -24.16 -10.31 3.71
CA SER A 14 -22.97 -9.73 4.34
C SER A 14 -21.81 -9.95 3.37
N ALA A 15 -21.09 -8.89 3.03
CA ALA A 15 -19.90 -8.98 2.19
C ALA A 15 -18.96 -10.06 2.76
N GLY A 16 -18.71 -11.12 1.99
CA GLY A 16 -17.67 -12.12 2.29
C GLY A 16 -18.11 -13.51 2.79
N ARG A 17 -19.39 -13.82 3.05
CA ARG A 17 -19.80 -15.19 3.47
C ARG A 17 -20.47 -16.00 2.33
N PRO A 18 -20.23 -17.32 2.24
CA PRO A 18 -20.95 -18.18 1.31
C PRO A 18 -22.44 -18.26 1.68
N TRP A 19 -23.28 -18.29 0.64
CA TRP A 19 -24.75 -18.37 0.68
C TRP A 19 -25.29 -19.53 1.55
N ARG A 20 -25.37 -19.37 2.87
CA ARG A 20 -26.00 -20.37 3.76
C ARG A 20 -26.77 -19.71 4.91
N SER A 21 -28.00 -19.31 4.62
CA SER A 21 -29.21 -19.79 5.31
C SER A 21 -30.42 -19.03 4.77
N ALA A 22 -31.32 -19.74 4.10
CA ALA A 22 -32.62 -19.17 3.74
C ALA A 22 -33.45 -19.08 5.03
N SER A 23 -33.69 -17.87 5.53
CA SER A 23 -34.71 -17.67 6.54
C SER A 23 -36.07 -17.74 5.84
N VAL A 24 -36.85 -18.77 6.15
CA VAL A 24 -38.24 -18.88 5.71
C VAL A 24 -39.04 -17.88 6.53
N ILE A 25 -39.49 -16.79 5.90
CA ILE A 25 -40.46 -15.90 6.54
C ILE A 25 -41.80 -16.61 6.51
N THR A 26 -42.25 -17.10 7.65
CA THR A 26 -43.65 -17.48 7.85
C THR A 26 -44.50 -16.22 7.85
N ALA A 27 -45.51 -16.18 6.99
CA ALA A 27 -46.47 -15.09 6.93
C ALA A 27 -47.09 -14.87 8.32
N ARG A 28 -46.79 -13.72 8.94
CA ARG A 28 -47.39 -13.34 10.22
C ARG A 28 -48.83 -12.90 9.96
N LYS A 29 -49.76 -13.26 10.86
CA LYS A 29 -51.10 -12.66 10.84
C LYS A 29 -50.95 -11.14 11.00
N PRO A 30 -51.54 -10.32 10.10
CA PRO A 30 -51.45 -8.87 10.21
C PRO A 30 -52.01 -8.43 11.56
N LYS A 31 -51.21 -7.70 12.34
CA LYS A 31 -51.65 -7.10 13.58
C LYS A 31 -52.47 -5.85 13.21
N PRO A 32 -53.69 -5.65 13.72
CA PRO A 32 -54.46 -4.44 13.43
C PRO A 32 -53.63 -3.21 13.81
N ALA A 33 -53.59 -2.23 12.92
CA ALA A 33 -52.87 -0.99 13.15
C ALA A 33 -53.46 -0.29 14.38
N ASP A 34 -52.59 0.10 15.31
CA ASP A 34 -52.98 0.94 16.44
C ASP A 34 -53.36 2.33 15.89
N PRO A 35 -54.63 2.77 16.01
CA PRO A 35 -55.08 4.02 15.40
C PRO A 35 -54.33 5.26 15.92
N GLY A 36 -53.60 5.16 17.04
CA GLY A 36 -52.75 6.24 17.56
C GLY A 36 -51.33 6.27 16.99
N ARG A 37 -50.88 5.25 16.24
CA ARG A 37 -49.48 5.10 15.84
C ARG A 37 -49.32 5.13 14.31
N ARG A 38 -48.77 6.24 13.79
CA ARG A 38 -48.50 6.42 12.36
C ARG A 38 -47.47 5.40 11.87
N SER A 39 -47.74 4.78 10.72
CA SER A 39 -46.85 3.83 10.07
C SER A 39 -45.89 4.54 9.14
N LEU A 40 -44.67 4.01 9.00
CA LEU A 40 -43.75 4.46 7.96
C LEU A 40 -44.33 4.24 6.54
N CYS A 41 -45.23 3.27 6.39
CA CYS A 41 -45.95 3.00 5.14
C CYS A 41 -46.96 4.09 4.77
N ASP A 42 -47.29 5.02 5.69
CA ASP A 42 -48.23 6.11 5.44
C ASP A 42 -47.55 7.33 4.79
N LEU A 43 -46.20 7.30 4.67
CA LEU A 43 -45.44 8.35 4.02
C LEU A 43 -45.49 8.23 2.49
N PRO A 44 -45.36 9.34 1.75
CA PRO A 44 -45.19 9.30 0.30
C PRO A 44 -43.99 8.43 -0.09
N GLU A 45 -44.09 7.76 -1.24
CA GLU A 45 -43.10 6.79 -1.71
C GLU A 45 -41.69 7.40 -1.82
N GLU A 46 -41.61 8.65 -2.26
CA GLU A 46 -40.37 9.39 -2.42
C GLU A 46 -39.67 9.59 -1.07
N ILE A 47 -40.43 9.89 -0.02
CA ILE A 47 -39.91 10.06 1.33
C ILE A 47 -39.43 8.73 1.90
N ILE A 48 -40.18 7.64 1.67
CA ILE A 48 -39.74 6.29 2.05
C ILE A 48 -38.42 5.93 1.36
N MET A 49 -38.28 6.25 0.08
CA MET A 49 -37.05 6.01 -0.68
C MET A 49 -35.86 6.83 -0.15
N LEU A 50 -36.07 8.10 0.20
CA LEU A 50 -35.04 8.95 0.81
C LEU A 50 -34.60 8.42 2.18
N ILE A 51 -35.56 7.99 3.01
CA ILE A 51 -35.27 7.38 4.32
C ILE A 51 -34.46 6.10 4.13
N ILE A 52 -34.89 5.19 3.25
CA ILE A 52 -34.19 3.93 3.02
C ILE A 52 -32.79 4.17 2.44
N GLN A 53 -32.63 5.16 1.55
CA GLN A 53 -31.32 5.56 1.03
C GLN A 53 -30.41 6.08 2.14
N HIS A 54 -30.90 7.01 2.96
CA HIS A 54 -30.13 7.54 4.08
C HIS A 54 -29.74 6.44 5.08
N VAL A 55 -30.65 5.51 5.37
CA VAL A 55 -30.37 4.35 6.24
C VAL A 55 -29.36 3.41 5.58
N GLN A 56 -29.36 3.23 4.25
CA GLN A 56 -28.34 2.45 3.56
C GLN A 56 -26.95 3.07 3.72
N ASP A 57 -26.86 4.40 3.64
CA ASP A 57 -25.58 5.12 3.74
C ASP A 57 -25.02 5.09 5.17
N ILE A 58 -25.88 5.21 6.18
CA ILE A 58 -25.47 5.23 7.60
C ILE A 58 -25.32 3.81 8.18
N SER A 59 -26.24 2.90 7.83
CA SER A 59 -26.34 1.58 8.45
C SER A 59 -26.94 0.53 7.48
N PRO A 60 -26.13 0.01 6.54
CA PRO A 60 -26.57 -0.98 5.55
C PRO A 60 -27.27 -2.21 6.17
N GLY A 61 -26.82 -2.65 7.34
CA GLY A 61 -27.40 -3.79 8.07
C GLY A 61 -28.86 -3.53 8.48
N THR A 62 -29.19 -2.28 8.82
CA THR A 62 -30.55 -1.87 9.21
C THR A 62 -31.52 -1.95 8.03
N VAL A 63 -31.07 -1.69 6.80
CA VAL A 63 -31.91 -1.81 5.60
C VAL A 63 -32.36 -3.25 5.35
N VAL A 64 -31.51 -4.24 5.68
CA VAL A 64 -31.87 -5.67 5.60
C VAL A 64 -32.99 -6.00 6.59
N VAL A 65 -32.90 -5.44 7.80
CA VAL A 65 -33.95 -5.60 8.82
C VAL A 65 -35.24 -4.92 8.36
N LEU A 66 -35.16 -3.68 7.84
CA LEU A 66 -36.32 -2.95 7.30
C LEU A 66 -37.02 -3.70 6.16
N ALA A 67 -36.25 -4.35 5.28
CA ALA A 67 -36.82 -5.18 4.22
C ALA A 67 -37.70 -6.32 4.78
N SER A 68 -37.43 -6.83 5.97
CA SER A 68 -38.20 -7.90 6.60
C SER A 68 -39.49 -7.45 7.30
N VAL A 69 -39.69 -6.14 7.49
CA VAL A 69 -40.82 -5.59 8.28
C VAL A 69 -42.10 -5.45 7.47
N SER A 70 -42.00 -5.10 6.19
CA SER A 70 -43.15 -4.83 5.31
C SER A 70 -42.82 -5.17 3.86
N SER A 71 -43.77 -5.76 3.13
CA SER A 71 -43.61 -6.05 1.70
C SER A 71 -43.46 -4.79 0.85
N LEU A 72 -44.06 -3.67 1.27
CA LEU A 72 -43.92 -2.37 0.61
C LEU A 72 -42.47 -1.86 0.74
N ILE A 73 -41.91 -1.96 1.96
CA ILE A 73 -40.54 -1.54 2.26
C ILE A 73 -39.53 -2.52 1.65
N TYR A 74 -39.87 -3.82 1.57
CA TYR A 74 -39.01 -4.86 1.00
C TYR A 74 -38.53 -4.51 -0.41
N THR A 75 -39.44 -4.18 -1.32
CA THR A 75 -39.07 -3.88 -2.72
C THR A 75 -38.17 -2.64 -2.80
N LYS A 76 -38.44 -1.61 -2.01
CA LYS A 76 -37.67 -0.35 -1.96
C LYS A 76 -36.30 -0.54 -1.31
N ALA A 77 -36.23 -1.28 -0.22
CA ALA A 77 -34.99 -1.66 0.46
C ALA A 77 -34.09 -2.50 -0.45
N ARG A 78 -34.65 -3.49 -1.18
CA ARG A 78 -33.88 -4.27 -2.17
C ARG A 78 -33.39 -3.40 -3.32
N TYR A 79 -34.23 -2.46 -3.80
CA TYR A 79 -33.81 -1.51 -4.83
C TYR A 79 -32.60 -0.67 -4.36
N VAL A 80 -32.60 -0.17 -3.12
CA VAL A 80 -31.50 0.64 -2.58
C VAL A 80 -30.24 -0.19 -2.28
N GLN A 81 -30.39 -1.40 -1.74
CA GLN A 81 -29.28 -2.30 -1.42
C GLN A 81 -28.38 -2.64 -2.61
N HIS A 82 -28.97 -2.75 -3.80
CA HIS A 82 -28.25 -3.15 -5.01
C HIS A 82 -27.82 -1.96 -5.88
N ARG A 83 -27.81 -0.73 -5.34
CA ARG A 83 -27.36 0.44 -6.11
C ARG A 83 -25.88 0.39 -6.47
N HIS A 84 -25.06 -0.18 -5.59
CA HIS A 84 -23.63 -0.34 -5.78
C HIS A 84 -23.30 -1.82 -5.72
N VAL A 85 -22.90 -2.39 -6.85
CA VAL A 85 -22.59 -3.81 -6.97
C VAL A 85 -21.13 -3.97 -7.33
N ALA A 86 -20.39 -4.73 -6.52
CA ALA A 86 -19.03 -5.16 -6.84
C ALA A 86 -19.05 -6.62 -7.28
N ILE A 87 -18.41 -6.95 -8.40
CA ILE A 87 -18.28 -8.31 -8.91
C ILE A 87 -16.83 -8.71 -9.09
N SER A 88 -16.46 -9.85 -8.53
CA SER A 88 -15.13 -10.45 -8.70
C SER A 88 -15.04 -11.18 -10.04
N LEU A 89 -14.08 -10.79 -10.89
CA LEU A 89 -13.83 -11.47 -12.16
C LEU A 89 -12.79 -12.59 -12.06
N LYS A 90 -12.33 -12.92 -10.84
CA LYS A 90 -11.48 -14.07 -10.57
C LYS A 90 -12.17 -15.34 -11.08
N LEU A 91 -11.44 -16.17 -11.85
CA LEU A 91 -11.98 -17.39 -12.48
C LEU A 91 -12.76 -18.29 -11.51
N SER A 92 -12.30 -18.41 -10.26
CA SER A 92 -12.97 -19.20 -9.23
C SER A 92 -14.29 -18.61 -8.73
N LYS A 93 -14.50 -17.30 -8.86
CA LYS A 93 -15.67 -16.57 -8.34
C LYS A 93 -16.63 -16.11 -9.44
N ALA A 94 -16.15 -15.85 -10.66
CA ALA A 94 -16.92 -15.25 -11.76
C ALA A 94 -18.24 -15.98 -12.06
N LYS A 95 -18.28 -17.31 -11.97
CA LYS A 95 -19.51 -18.09 -12.17
C LYS A 95 -20.60 -17.74 -11.13
N ASN A 96 -20.23 -17.55 -9.87
CA ASN A 96 -21.15 -17.22 -8.79
C ASN A 96 -21.62 -15.76 -8.90
N GLU A 97 -20.73 -14.84 -9.26
CA GLU A 97 -21.06 -13.43 -9.48
C GLU A 97 -22.04 -13.26 -10.66
N ILE A 98 -21.83 -13.97 -11.76
CA ILE A 98 -22.77 -13.99 -12.89
C ILE A 98 -24.12 -14.59 -12.46
N ALA A 99 -24.12 -15.65 -11.65
CA ALA A 99 -25.35 -16.23 -11.13
C ALA A 99 -26.11 -15.24 -10.22
N PHE A 100 -25.40 -14.45 -9.41
CA PHE A 100 -25.98 -13.39 -8.60
C PHE A 100 -26.64 -12.29 -9.46
N LEU A 101 -25.96 -11.82 -10.50
CA LEU A 101 -26.54 -10.85 -11.44
C LEU A 101 -27.76 -11.40 -12.20
N LYS A 102 -27.74 -12.70 -12.56
CA LYS A 102 -28.93 -13.37 -13.13
C LYS A 102 -30.08 -13.43 -12.13
N TYR A 103 -29.80 -13.68 -10.86
CA TYR A 103 -30.80 -13.61 -9.80
C TYR A 103 -31.39 -12.19 -9.70
N LEU A 104 -30.57 -11.13 -9.74
CA LEU A 104 -31.07 -9.75 -9.76
C LEU A 104 -31.93 -9.47 -11.00
N SER A 105 -31.54 -9.99 -12.17
CA SER A 105 -32.32 -9.91 -13.42
C SER A 105 -33.71 -10.52 -13.24
N SER A 106 -33.78 -11.75 -12.76
CA SER A 106 -35.06 -12.46 -12.58
C SER A 106 -35.99 -11.82 -11.55
N ASN A 107 -35.48 -10.96 -10.67
CA ASN A 107 -36.28 -10.21 -9.69
C ASN A 107 -36.55 -8.75 -10.12
N GLY A 108 -36.19 -8.35 -11.34
CA GLY A 108 -36.38 -6.98 -11.82
C GLY A 108 -35.53 -5.93 -11.10
N LEU A 109 -34.41 -6.34 -10.49
CA LEU A 109 -33.56 -5.47 -9.66
C LEU A 109 -32.36 -4.89 -10.42
N LEU A 110 -32.04 -5.37 -11.63
CA LEU A 110 -30.95 -4.80 -12.43
C LEU A 110 -31.10 -3.29 -12.74
N PRO A 111 -32.30 -2.76 -13.03
CA PRO A 111 -32.50 -1.31 -13.18
C PRO A 111 -32.14 -0.47 -11.94
N ALA A 112 -32.00 -1.10 -10.77
CA ALA A 112 -31.62 -0.42 -9.53
C ALA A 112 -30.12 -0.16 -9.41
N ILE A 113 -29.29 -0.93 -10.14
CA ILE A 113 -27.83 -0.79 -10.12
C ILE A 113 -27.46 0.54 -10.75
N ARG A 114 -26.79 1.39 -9.97
CA ARG A 114 -26.26 2.71 -10.37
C ARG A 114 -24.76 2.67 -10.60
N SER A 115 -24.04 1.87 -9.82
CA SER A 115 -22.60 1.70 -9.95
C SER A 115 -22.25 0.22 -9.98
N LEU A 116 -21.46 -0.18 -10.98
CA LEU A 116 -20.94 -1.54 -11.13
C LEU A 116 -19.41 -1.49 -11.04
N ARG A 117 -18.83 -2.14 -10.03
CA ARG A 117 -17.38 -2.24 -9.83
C ARG A 117 -16.89 -3.65 -10.14
N PHE A 118 -15.89 -3.77 -10.99
CA PHE A 118 -15.18 -5.02 -11.21
C PHE A 118 -13.95 -5.05 -10.29
N VAL A 119 -13.89 -6.05 -9.40
CA VAL A 119 -12.80 -6.25 -8.43
C VAL A 119 -12.08 -7.59 -8.69
N GLU A 120 -10.91 -7.79 -8.07
CA GLU A 120 -10.14 -9.05 -8.08
C GLU A 120 -10.06 -9.70 -9.47
N LEU A 121 -9.49 -8.97 -10.42
CA LEU A 121 -9.37 -9.45 -11.80
C LEU A 121 -8.44 -10.68 -11.86
N ALA A 122 -8.68 -11.56 -12.84
CA ALA A 122 -8.04 -12.87 -12.94
C ALA A 122 -6.52 -12.85 -12.64
N ASP A 123 -6.10 -13.67 -11.67
CA ASP A 123 -4.73 -13.72 -11.10
C ASP A 123 -3.60 -14.08 -12.07
N THR A 124 -3.88 -14.32 -13.36
CA THR A 124 -2.84 -14.71 -14.31
C THR A 124 -3.17 -14.27 -15.73
N LYS A 125 -2.12 -13.90 -16.47
CA LYS A 125 -2.12 -13.81 -17.94
C LYS A 125 -2.34 -15.20 -18.56
N GLN A 126 -3.43 -15.89 -18.25
CA GLN A 126 -3.80 -17.08 -19.01
C GLN A 126 -4.12 -16.61 -20.42
N LYS A 127 -3.32 -17.07 -21.39
CA LYS A 127 -3.59 -16.89 -22.81
C LYS A 127 -5.03 -17.34 -23.06
N GLY A 128 -5.89 -16.42 -23.51
CA GLY A 128 -7.27 -16.72 -23.84
C GLY A 128 -8.32 -16.40 -22.78
N TYR A 129 -8.01 -15.69 -21.69
CA TYR A 129 -9.07 -15.14 -20.84
C TYR A 129 -9.97 -14.21 -21.67
N GLN A 130 -11.25 -14.57 -21.77
CA GLN A 130 -12.27 -13.75 -22.40
C GLN A 130 -13.18 -13.19 -21.33
N PHE A 131 -13.50 -11.90 -21.44
CA PHE A 131 -14.50 -11.27 -20.59
C PHE A 131 -15.80 -12.08 -20.66
N PRO A 132 -16.45 -12.41 -19.53
CA PRO A 132 -17.58 -13.32 -19.55
C PRO A 132 -18.74 -12.78 -20.41
N THR A 133 -18.98 -13.40 -21.57
CA THR A 133 -20.04 -13.01 -22.52
C THR A 133 -21.43 -12.84 -21.89
N PRO A 134 -21.85 -13.64 -20.89
CA PRO A 134 -23.14 -13.45 -20.23
C PRO A 134 -23.30 -12.10 -19.51
N LEU A 135 -22.20 -11.42 -19.16
CA LEU A 135 -22.27 -10.12 -18.47
C LEU A 135 -22.79 -9.01 -19.39
N TYR A 136 -22.52 -9.05 -20.70
CA TYR A 136 -22.98 -8.00 -21.61
C TYR A 136 -24.51 -7.87 -21.58
N GLY A 137 -25.22 -9.00 -21.73
CA GLY A 137 -26.69 -9.00 -21.71
C GLY A 137 -27.29 -8.64 -20.34
N LEU A 138 -26.54 -8.82 -19.25
CA LEU A 138 -26.97 -8.42 -17.92
C LEU A 138 -26.73 -6.91 -17.69
N ILE A 139 -25.58 -6.39 -18.13
CA ILE A 139 -25.29 -4.96 -18.08
C ILE A 139 -26.31 -4.18 -18.91
N ASP A 140 -26.73 -4.71 -20.07
CA ASP A 140 -27.79 -4.15 -20.93
C ASP A 140 -29.15 -3.99 -20.26
N GLN A 141 -29.43 -4.77 -19.23
CA GLN A 141 -30.65 -4.64 -18.43
C GLN A 141 -30.51 -3.67 -17.23
N MET A 142 -29.30 -3.19 -16.94
CA MET A 142 -29.05 -2.20 -15.88
C MET A 142 -29.34 -0.79 -16.39
N THR A 143 -30.62 -0.49 -16.62
CA THR A 143 -31.05 0.81 -17.18
C THR A 143 -30.82 2.00 -16.24
N GLY A 144 -30.56 1.73 -14.95
CA GLY A 144 -30.17 2.75 -13.98
C GLY A 144 -28.68 3.02 -13.91
N LEU A 145 -27.83 2.23 -14.58
CA LEU A 145 -26.38 2.28 -14.44
C LEU A 145 -25.83 3.65 -14.87
N LEU A 146 -25.08 4.27 -13.97
CA LEU A 146 -24.42 5.57 -14.13
C LEU A 146 -22.91 5.38 -14.22
N ASP A 147 -22.35 4.56 -13.31
CA ASP A 147 -20.92 4.40 -13.15
C ASP A 147 -20.46 2.95 -13.37
N ILE A 148 -19.32 2.80 -14.04
CA ILE A 148 -18.61 1.53 -14.14
C ILE A 148 -17.18 1.73 -13.69
N HIS A 149 -16.79 1.03 -12.62
CA HIS A 149 -15.43 1.06 -12.09
C HIS A 149 -14.73 -0.25 -12.42
N VAL A 150 -13.47 -0.13 -12.84
CA VAL A 150 -12.68 -1.26 -13.29
C VAL A 150 -11.32 -1.18 -12.59
N ASP A 151 -11.13 -1.95 -11.52
CA ASP A 151 -9.90 -1.90 -10.75
C ASP A 151 -8.77 -2.68 -11.45
N ALA A 152 -7.75 -1.97 -11.92
CA ALA A 152 -6.48 -2.52 -12.43
C ALA A 152 -6.59 -3.65 -13.50
N PHE A 153 -7.21 -3.35 -14.64
CA PHE A 153 -7.30 -4.29 -15.77
C PHE A 153 -5.95 -4.42 -16.51
N CYS A 154 -5.39 -5.63 -16.58
CA CYS A 154 -4.28 -5.97 -17.51
C CYS A 154 -4.76 -6.23 -18.96
N TYR A 155 -6.04 -6.01 -19.26
CA TYR A 155 -6.65 -6.25 -20.57
C TYR A 155 -7.52 -5.05 -21.00
N PRO A 156 -7.76 -4.85 -22.30
CA PRO A 156 -8.68 -3.82 -22.75
C PRO A 156 -10.12 -4.19 -22.35
N VAL A 157 -10.91 -3.21 -21.88
CA VAL A 157 -12.38 -3.35 -21.79
C VAL A 157 -12.89 -3.72 -23.18
N PRO A 158 -13.71 -4.78 -23.33
CA PRO A 158 -14.19 -5.22 -24.64
C PRO A 158 -14.89 -4.08 -25.39
N ALA A 159 -14.47 -3.86 -26.64
CA ALA A 159 -15.01 -2.77 -27.48
C ALA A 159 -16.55 -2.85 -27.62
N SER A 160 -17.11 -4.06 -27.65
CA SER A 160 -18.56 -4.29 -27.71
C SER A 160 -19.31 -3.74 -26.49
N LEU A 161 -18.74 -3.83 -25.28
CA LEU A 161 -19.34 -3.26 -24.07
C LEU A 161 -19.33 -1.74 -24.13
N LEU A 162 -18.20 -1.15 -24.56
CA LEU A 162 -18.08 0.30 -24.72
C LEU A 162 -19.08 0.84 -25.75
N GLU A 163 -19.22 0.17 -26.89
CA GLU A 163 -20.20 0.54 -27.91
C GLU A 163 -21.65 0.42 -27.43
N ASN A 164 -21.98 -0.62 -26.65
CA ASN A 164 -23.32 -0.76 -26.07
C ASN A 164 -23.62 0.33 -25.03
N LEU A 165 -22.63 0.73 -24.22
CA LEU A 165 -22.78 1.82 -23.26
C LEU A 165 -22.96 3.18 -23.96
N LYS A 166 -22.21 3.44 -25.04
CA LYS A 166 -22.35 4.65 -25.86
C LYS A 166 -23.74 4.77 -26.52
N ARG A 167 -24.36 3.65 -26.87
CA ARG A 167 -25.69 3.61 -27.52
C ARG A 167 -26.86 3.89 -26.58
N ARG A 168 -26.67 3.86 -25.26
CA ARG A 168 -27.72 4.22 -24.31
C ARG A 168 -27.95 5.73 -24.39
N THR A 169 -29.06 6.11 -25.00
CA THR A 169 -29.45 7.49 -25.25
C THR A 169 -29.36 8.34 -23.98
N ARG A 170 -28.68 9.49 -24.13
CA ARG A 170 -28.59 10.60 -23.19
C ARG A 170 -29.99 10.92 -22.64
N ARG A 171 -30.25 10.59 -21.37
CA ARG A 171 -31.30 11.29 -20.63
C ARG A 171 -30.78 12.69 -20.36
N GLU A 172 -31.41 13.67 -21.01
CA GLU A 172 -31.16 15.10 -20.82
C GLU A 172 -31.14 15.41 -19.32
N GLY A 173 -29.99 15.87 -18.83
CA GLY A 173 -29.72 16.10 -17.41
C GLY A 173 -28.42 15.49 -16.89
N CYS A 174 -27.86 14.48 -17.56
CA CYS A 174 -26.55 13.94 -17.19
C CYS A 174 -25.44 14.60 -18.02
N LEU A 175 -24.49 15.21 -17.31
CA LEU A 175 -23.20 15.68 -17.81
C LEU A 175 -22.58 14.67 -18.78
N ARG A 176 -21.93 15.19 -19.82
CA ARG A 176 -21.20 14.41 -20.81
C ARG A 176 -20.23 13.44 -20.09
N PHE A 177 -20.36 12.14 -20.33
CA PHE A 177 -19.21 11.23 -20.29
C PHE A 177 -18.58 11.22 -21.70
N GLU A 178 -18.06 12.37 -22.12
CA GLU A 178 -16.72 12.31 -22.70
C GLU A 178 -15.83 11.89 -21.52
N PRO A 179 -14.84 10.97 -21.64
CA PRO A 179 -13.82 10.89 -20.59
C PRO A 179 -13.42 12.33 -20.33
N CYS A 180 -13.42 12.83 -19.09
CA CYS A 180 -13.00 14.21 -18.82
C CYS A 180 -11.70 14.44 -19.59
N VAL A 181 -11.82 15.14 -20.73
CA VAL A 181 -10.69 15.66 -21.49
C VAL A 181 -10.21 16.93 -20.77
N GLU A 182 -10.96 17.36 -19.75
CA GLU A 182 -10.48 18.13 -18.62
C GLU A 182 -9.38 17.33 -17.93
N TYR A 183 -8.18 17.54 -18.44
CA TYR A 183 -6.92 17.47 -17.72
C TYR A 183 -7.08 17.41 -16.20
N CYS A 184 -6.82 16.25 -15.61
CA CYS A 184 -6.77 16.06 -14.16
C CYS A 184 -5.45 16.55 -13.53
N GLY A 185 -4.75 17.51 -14.15
CA GLY A 185 -3.66 18.20 -13.45
C GLY A 185 -4.22 19.19 -12.42
N LEU A 186 -3.40 20.14 -11.96
CA LEU A 186 -3.83 21.09 -10.92
C LEU A 186 -4.93 22.07 -11.35
N GLY A 187 -5.54 21.89 -12.52
CA GLY A 187 -6.70 22.65 -12.96
C GLY A 187 -6.43 24.14 -13.19
N LEU A 188 -5.16 24.55 -13.30
CA LEU A 188 -4.80 25.90 -13.71
C LEU A 188 -5.46 26.20 -15.05
N VAL A 189 -5.86 27.45 -15.30
CA VAL A 189 -6.40 27.90 -16.60
C VAL A 189 -5.62 29.14 -17.07
N GLY A 190 -5.12 29.13 -18.31
CA GLY A 190 -4.41 30.27 -18.89
C GLY A 190 -3.02 30.50 -18.26
N ASP A 191 -2.77 31.72 -17.79
CA ASP A 191 -1.51 32.14 -17.15
C ASP A 191 -1.52 32.00 -15.61
N GLU A 192 -2.50 31.28 -15.06
CA GLU A 192 -2.53 30.97 -13.63
C GLU A 192 -1.27 30.21 -13.21
N ARG A 193 -0.65 30.66 -12.13
CA ARG A 193 0.54 30.05 -11.54
C ARG A 193 0.22 29.56 -10.14
N LEU A 194 0.81 28.43 -9.77
CA LEU A 194 0.81 28.05 -8.37
C LEU A 194 1.58 29.09 -7.57
N PRO A 195 1.10 29.46 -6.37
CA PRO A 195 1.93 30.20 -5.43
C PRO A 195 3.19 29.37 -5.13
N PRO A 196 4.32 30.02 -4.81
CA PRO A 196 5.51 29.30 -4.38
C PRO A 196 5.17 28.37 -3.20
N PHE A 197 5.59 27.12 -3.29
CA PHE A 197 5.34 26.09 -2.26
C PHE A 197 6.67 25.51 -1.76
N GLU A 198 6.68 25.09 -0.50
CA GLU A 198 7.89 24.58 0.16
C GLU A 198 8.03 23.06 0.09
N GLU A 199 6.94 22.33 -0.21
CA GLU A 199 6.93 20.85 -0.27
C GLU A 199 6.10 20.35 -1.44
N LEU A 200 6.61 19.33 -2.14
CA LEU A 200 5.90 18.58 -3.17
C LEU A 200 6.10 17.08 -2.97
N VAL A 201 4.98 16.36 -2.88
CA VAL A 201 4.95 14.89 -2.76
C VAL A 201 4.12 14.31 -3.91
N LEU A 202 4.74 13.45 -4.72
CA LEU A 202 4.12 12.83 -5.89
C LEU A 202 3.96 11.31 -5.70
N LEU A 203 2.96 10.89 -4.90
CA LEU A 203 2.76 9.47 -4.51
C LEU A 203 2.41 8.54 -5.68
N GLU A 204 1.63 9.02 -6.64
CA GLU A 204 1.40 8.36 -7.93
C GLU A 204 1.30 9.48 -8.95
N TYR A 205 2.13 9.49 -10.00
CA TYR A 205 1.98 10.43 -11.10
C TYR A 205 0.71 10.04 -11.89
N PRO A 206 -0.44 10.73 -11.71
CA PRO A 206 -1.72 10.27 -12.25
C PRO A 206 -1.84 10.58 -13.76
N TRP A 207 -0.94 11.40 -14.29
CA TRP A 207 -1.19 12.15 -15.51
C TRP A 207 -0.67 11.40 -16.75
N GLY A 208 -1.60 11.09 -17.65
CA GLY A 208 -1.30 10.44 -18.93
C GLY A 208 -1.45 8.92 -18.98
N ARG A 209 -2.17 8.28 -18.03
CA ARG A 209 -2.63 6.88 -18.19
C ARG A 209 -3.68 6.80 -19.31
N SER A 210 -3.23 6.83 -20.57
CA SER A 210 -3.98 6.22 -21.65
C SER A 210 -3.38 4.84 -21.89
N SER A 211 -4.19 3.80 -21.72
CA SER A 211 -3.81 2.42 -22.00
C SER A 211 -3.19 2.32 -23.40
N GLY A 212 -1.88 2.08 -23.47
CA GLY A 212 -1.17 1.79 -24.73
C GLY A 212 -0.21 2.86 -25.27
N PHE A 213 -0.02 4.00 -24.60
CA PHE A 213 1.01 4.99 -25.00
C PHE A 213 2.16 5.07 -23.99
N PRO A 214 3.41 5.33 -24.45
CA PRO A 214 4.50 5.66 -23.55
C PRO A 214 4.13 6.91 -22.73
N TRP A 215 4.54 6.91 -21.47
CA TRP A 215 4.29 7.96 -20.49
C TRP A 215 4.62 9.37 -21.03
N GLY A 216 3.68 10.32 -20.92
CA GLY A 216 3.95 11.75 -21.14
C GLY A 216 3.60 12.36 -22.51
N VAL A 217 2.59 11.87 -23.24
CA VAL A 217 2.45 12.22 -24.68
C VAL A 217 1.32 13.19 -25.06
N LYS A 218 0.40 13.60 -24.16
CA LYS A 218 -0.56 14.67 -24.51
C LYS A 218 -0.72 15.68 -23.39
N GLY A 219 -0.32 16.90 -23.72
CA GLY A 219 -0.18 18.04 -22.82
C GLY A 219 -1.48 18.56 -22.23
N TYR A 220 -1.24 19.49 -21.31
CA TYR A 220 -2.18 20.45 -20.75
C TYR A 220 -3.23 20.92 -21.78
N PRO A 221 -4.51 21.10 -21.37
CA PRO A 221 -5.60 21.31 -22.29
C PRO A 221 -5.41 22.65 -22.99
N GLY A 222 -5.32 22.61 -24.32
CA GLY A 222 -5.15 23.81 -25.16
C GLY A 222 -3.84 23.89 -25.95
N LYS A 223 -2.82 23.10 -25.60
CA LYS A 223 -1.54 23.09 -26.33
C LYS A 223 -1.15 21.66 -26.72
N LYS A 224 -1.55 21.26 -27.93
CA LYS A 224 -1.40 19.89 -28.45
C LYS A 224 0.05 19.41 -28.57
N ASP A 225 1.02 20.33 -28.55
CA ASP A 225 2.44 20.06 -28.79
C ASP A 225 3.33 20.25 -27.54
N GLU A 226 2.78 20.73 -26.40
CA GLU A 226 3.56 20.86 -25.17
C GLU A 226 3.50 19.57 -24.33
N ILE A 227 4.66 19.10 -23.87
CA ILE A 227 4.72 18.01 -22.89
C ILE A 227 4.38 18.62 -21.53
N GLU A 228 3.50 17.99 -20.76
CA GLU A 228 3.07 18.50 -19.46
C GLU A 228 4.25 18.90 -18.57
N GLN A 229 5.29 18.08 -18.47
CA GLN A 229 6.46 18.39 -17.66
C GLN A 229 7.16 19.70 -18.06
N ASP A 230 7.15 20.05 -19.35
CA ASP A 230 7.68 21.33 -19.84
C ASP A 230 6.82 22.49 -19.35
N TYR A 231 5.51 22.33 -19.36
CA TYR A 231 4.58 23.32 -18.81
C TYR A 231 4.87 23.56 -17.33
N TRP A 232 4.93 22.51 -16.51
CA TRP A 232 5.20 22.64 -15.08
C TRP A 232 6.58 23.25 -14.79
N ALA A 233 7.60 22.81 -15.52
CA ALA A 233 8.95 23.34 -15.35
C ALA A 233 9.07 24.82 -15.69
N SER A 234 8.22 25.35 -16.59
CA SER A 234 8.25 26.74 -17.03
C SER A 234 7.25 27.66 -16.34
N HIS A 235 6.17 27.13 -15.75
CA HIS A 235 5.07 27.95 -15.21
C HIS A 235 5.00 27.96 -13.68
N CYS A 236 5.70 27.06 -12.99
CA CYS A 236 5.77 27.06 -11.53
C CYS A 236 7.06 27.77 -11.04
N ASP A 237 6.96 28.47 -9.92
CA ASP A 237 8.13 28.97 -9.21
C ASP A 237 8.67 27.89 -8.26
N TRP A 238 9.78 27.28 -8.65
CA TRP A 238 10.45 26.21 -7.91
C TRP A 238 11.48 26.73 -6.91
N SER A 239 11.75 28.04 -6.87
CA SER A 239 12.83 28.61 -6.09
C SER A 239 12.66 28.46 -4.58
N HIS A 240 11.41 28.36 -4.12
CA HIS A 240 11.04 28.18 -2.71
C HIS A 240 10.91 26.72 -2.27
N LEU A 241 11.02 25.75 -3.21
CA LEU A 241 10.83 24.34 -2.87
C LEU A 241 11.95 23.84 -1.96
N ARG A 242 11.60 23.39 -0.75
CA ARG A 242 12.52 22.84 0.24
C ARG A 242 12.56 21.33 0.24
N ARG A 243 11.44 20.67 -0.06
CA ARG A 243 11.32 19.21 -0.04
C ARG A 243 10.63 18.67 -1.30
N LEU A 244 11.29 17.71 -1.95
CA LEU A 244 10.78 17.05 -3.15
C LEU A 244 10.75 15.53 -2.94
N VAL A 245 9.57 14.93 -3.00
CA VAL A 245 9.34 13.50 -2.76
C VAL A 245 8.74 12.83 -3.99
N GLU A 246 9.35 11.72 -4.39
CA GLU A 246 9.00 10.87 -5.52
C GLU A 246 8.89 11.61 -6.88
N PRO A 247 9.85 12.48 -7.25
CA PRO A 247 9.76 13.17 -8.52
C PRO A 247 9.96 12.21 -9.68
N LYS A 248 9.17 12.39 -10.75
CA LYS A 248 9.50 11.79 -12.04
C LYS A 248 10.82 12.37 -12.54
N GLY A 249 11.78 11.53 -12.93
CA GLY A 249 13.15 11.96 -13.19
C GLY A 249 13.27 13.01 -14.31
N SER A 250 12.45 12.87 -15.35
CA SER A 250 12.30 13.85 -16.43
C SER A 250 11.80 15.24 -15.99
N LEU A 251 10.91 15.35 -15.00
CA LEU A 251 10.51 16.66 -14.44
C LEU A 251 11.64 17.22 -13.59
N ALA A 252 12.18 16.41 -12.67
CA ALA A 252 13.26 16.80 -11.77
C ALA A 252 14.45 17.40 -12.54
N HIS A 253 14.89 16.72 -13.61
CA HIS A 253 15.95 17.19 -14.48
C HIS A 253 15.70 18.60 -15.05
N ARG A 254 14.46 18.91 -15.46
CA ARG A 254 14.10 20.20 -16.06
C ARG A 254 14.06 21.34 -15.05
N ILE A 255 13.69 21.05 -13.79
CA ILE A 255 13.57 22.06 -12.74
C ILE A 255 14.84 22.19 -11.89
N ALA A 256 15.85 21.34 -12.10
CA ALA A 256 17.02 21.20 -11.24
C ALA A 256 17.72 22.53 -10.89
N GLN A 257 17.92 23.41 -11.88
CA GLN A 257 18.61 24.69 -11.69
C GLN A 257 17.76 25.73 -10.95
N GLN A 258 16.44 25.55 -10.90
CA GLN A 258 15.51 26.46 -10.25
C GLN A 258 15.38 26.16 -8.74
N LEU A 259 15.77 24.97 -8.30
CA LEU A 259 15.61 24.47 -6.93
C LEU A 259 16.65 25.05 -5.95
N THR A 260 16.63 26.38 -5.79
CA THR A 260 17.65 27.10 -4.99
C THR A 260 17.48 26.95 -3.48
N ALA A 261 16.27 26.68 -2.98
CA ALA A 261 15.99 26.45 -1.56
C ALA A 261 15.89 24.97 -1.16
N LEU A 262 16.23 24.04 -2.06
CA LEU A 262 16.03 22.61 -1.84
C LEU A 262 16.99 22.06 -0.77
N HIS A 263 16.41 21.37 0.21
CA HIS A 263 17.12 20.76 1.34
C HIS A 263 16.88 19.25 1.44
N GLU A 264 15.74 18.76 0.96
CA GLU A 264 15.37 17.35 1.09
C GLU A 264 14.90 16.79 -0.25
N VAL A 265 15.46 15.63 -0.62
CA VAL A 265 15.03 14.88 -1.79
C VAL A 265 14.77 13.44 -1.37
N ASP A 266 13.58 12.95 -1.67
CA ASP A 266 13.23 11.55 -1.56
C ASP A 266 12.89 11.00 -2.94
N LEU A 267 13.74 10.10 -3.45
CA LEU A 267 13.55 9.47 -4.76
C LEU A 267 12.87 8.09 -4.65
N CYS A 268 12.49 7.66 -3.44
CA CYS A 268 11.95 6.33 -3.21
C CYS A 268 10.49 6.23 -3.67
N SER A 269 10.25 5.71 -4.88
CA SER A 269 8.89 5.38 -5.36
C SER A 269 8.21 4.39 -4.41
N ALA A 270 7.05 4.75 -3.85
CA ALA A 270 6.20 3.84 -3.07
C ALA A 270 5.79 2.59 -3.88
N TYR A 271 5.89 2.67 -5.21
CA TYR A 271 5.63 1.58 -6.12
C TYR A 271 6.93 1.14 -6.77
N GLN A 272 7.53 0.09 -6.21
CA GLN A 272 8.68 -0.64 -6.76
C GLN A 272 8.29 -1.41 -8.04
N PHE A 273 7.77 -0.73 -9.06
CA PHE A 273 7.67 -1.33 -10.37
C PHE A 273 9.08 -1.40 -10.97
N PRO A 274 9.58 -2.59 -11.38
CA PRO A 274 10.90 -2.77 -12.00
C PRO A 274 11.10 -2.04 -13.33
N THR A 275 10.15 -1.17 -13.70
CA THR A 275 10.11 -0.43 -14.95
C THR A 275 10.08 1.08 -14.71
N ILE A 276 10.84 1.55 -13.71
CA ILE A 276 11.52 2.83 -13.91
C ILE A 276 12.37 2.62 -15.16
N TYR A 277 11.94 3.19 -16.28
CA TYR A 277 12.67 3.07 -17.54
C TYR A 277 14.09 3.57 -17.30
N LYS A 278 15.12 2.87 -17.82
CA LYS A 278 16.54 3.29 -17.72
C LYS A 278 16.79 4.77 -18.04
N HIS A 279 15.91 5.38 -18.83
CA HIS A 279 15.91 6.81 -19.14
C HIS A 279 15.67 7.71 -17.91
N ASP A 280 14.80 7.32 -17.00
CA ASP A 280 14.51 8.09 -15.78
C ASP A 280 15.64 7.97 -14.77
N GLU A 281 16.32 6.83 -14.70
CA GLU A 281 17.50 6.63 -13.85
C GLU A 281 18.64 7.60 -14.22
N ARG A 282 18.98 7.72 -15.51
CA ARG A 282 19.98 8.70 -15.97
C ARG A 282 19.57 10.14 -15.69
N ALA A 283 18.29 10.46 -15.87
CA ALA A 283 17.75 11.78 -15.56
C ALA A 283 17.88 12.09 -14.07
N MET A 284 17.74 11.08 -13.20
CA MET A 284 17.89 11.23 -11.74
C MET A 284 19.35 11.41 -11.30
N ILE A 285 20.28 10.69 -11.93
CA ILE A 285 21.72 10.92 -11.73
C ILE A 285 22.06 12.37 -12.11
N HIS A 286 21.68 12.79 -13.32
CA HIS A 286 21.94 14.15 -13.79
C HIS A 286 21.26 15.20 -12.91
N PHE A 287 20.05 14.93 -12.41
CA PHE A 287 19.36 15.79 -11.47
C PHE A 287 20.21 16.02 -10.20
N LEU A 288 20.65 14.95 -9.55
CA LEU A 288 21.48 15.03 -8.35
C LEU A 288 22.84 15.70 -8.62
N GLU A 289 23.36 15.63 -9.84
CA GLU A 289 24.57 16.33 -10.30
C GLU A 289 24.36 17.82 -10.62
N THR A 290 23.13 18.24 -10.87
CA THR A 290 22.82 19.62 -11.34
C THR A 290 22.28 20.53 -10.26
N ILE A 291 21.49 20.00 -9.31
CA ILE A 291 20.91 20.80 -8.23
C ILE A 291 21.99 21.49 -7.38
N PRO A 292 21.70 22.59 -6.69
CA PRO A 292 22.63 23.19 -5.73
C PRO A 292 23.08 22.18 -4.66
N SER A 293 24.35 22.27 -4.25
CA SER A 293 24.97 21.36 -3.27
C SER A 293 24.57 21.70 -1.82
N MET A 294 23.27 21.78 -1.56
CA MET A 294 22.68 22.32 -0.32
C MET A 294 21.72 21.34 0.38
N LEU A 295 21.74 20.06 -0.02
CA LEU A 295 20.88 19.04 0.56
C LEU A 295 21.32 18.66 1.98
N ASP A 296 20.34 18.62 2.88
CA ASP A 296 20.43 18.13 4.25
C ASP A 296 20.02 16.64 4.33
N SER A 297 19.11 16.18 3.45
CA SER A 297 18.62 14.79 3.40
C SER A 297 18.46 14.27 1.97
N ILE A 298 18.91 13.03 1.73
CA ILE A 298 18.73 12.31 0.46
C ILE A 298 18.24 10.88 0.73
N THR A 299 17.16 10.48 0.05
CA THR A 299 16.76 9.07 -0.09
C THR A 299 16.91 8.65 -1.55
N VAL A 300 17.68 7.58 -1.81
CA VAL A 300 17.95 7.07 -3.16
C VAL A 300 17.54 5.61 -3.30
N PRO A 301 16.69 5.23 -4.27
CA PRO A 301 16.50 3.84 -4.64
C PRO A 301 17.61 3.37 -5.59
N ASN A 302 17.90 2.06 -5.57
CA ASN A 302 18.80 1.42 -6.54
C ASN A 302 20.21 2.03 -6.56
N PHE A 303 20.87 2.04 -5.40
CA PHE A 303 22.21 2.60 -5.26
C PHE A 303 23.23 2.00 -6.24
N ALA A 304 23.08 0.75 -6.67
CA ALA A 304 24.03 0.12 -7.58
C ALA A 304 24.15 0.83 -8.95
N SER A 305 23.09 1.49 -9.42
CA SER A 305 23.16 2.30 -10.64
C SER A 305 23.60 3.74 -10.40
N LEU A 306 23.47 4.22 -9.17
CA LEU A 306 23.92 5.54 -8.77
C LEU A 306 25.37 5.47 -8.27
N SER A 307 26.30 6.11 -8.97
CA SER A 307 27.66 6.27 -8.42
C SER A 307 27.63 7.09 -7.11
N THR A 308 28.71 7.08 -6.34
CA THR A 308 28.82 7.85 -5.09
C THR A 308 28.95 9.35 -5.34
N THR A 309 29.51 9.75 -6.48
CA THR A 309 29.83 11.14 -6.83
C THR A 309 28.65 12.13 -6.72
N PRO A 310 27.45 11.84 -7.26
CA PRO A 310 26.30 12.75 -7.16
C PRO A 310 25.81 12.95 -5.72
N ILE A 311 26.10 12.02 -4.81
CA ILE A 311 25.76 12.14 -3.38
C ILE A 311 26.85 12.93 -2.66
N ILE A 312 28.12 12.57 -2.86
CA ILE A 312 29.28 13.15 -2.15
C ILE A 312 29.39 14.66 -2.36
N ARG A 313 28.98 15.20 -3.51
CA ARG A 313 28.96 16.66 -3.73
C ARG A 313 28.14 17.44 -2.70
N HIS A 314 27.17 16.79 -2.04
CA HIS A 314 26.35 17.38 -0.97
C HIS A 314 26.98 17.22 0.42
N GLY A 315 28.12 16.54 0.54
CA GLY A 315 28.72 16.13 1.82
C GLY A 315 29.11 17.25 2.78
N SER A 316 29.27 18.48 2.28
CA SER A 316 29.51 19.65 3.14
C SER A 316 28.32 20.00 4.05
N ARG A 317 27.12 19.49 3.73
CA ARG A 317 25.87 19.79 4.43
C ARG A 317 25.03 18.56 4.74
N LEU A 318 25.10 17.51 3.92
CA LEU A 318 24.28 16.31 4.05
C LEU A 318 24.39 15.66 5.44
N ARG A 319 23.24 15.51 6.10
CA ARG A 319 23.13 14.90 7.44
C ARG A 319 22.40 13.58 7.44
N SER A 320 21.52 13.34 6.47
CA SER A 320 20.73 12.12 6.38
C SER A 320 20.86 11.49 4.99
N LEU A 321 21.18 10.20 4.96
CA LEU A 321 21.26 9.42 3.74
C LEU A 321 20.53 8.09 3.92
N GLU A 322 19.57 7.81 3.06
CA GLU A 322 18.90 6.51 2.97
C GLU A 322 19.13 5.88 1.60
N LEU A 323 19.78 4.71 1.59
CA LEU A 323 20.01 3.90 0.41
C LEU A 323 19.01 2.75 0.40
N VAL A 324 17.97 2.89 -0.42
CA VAL A 324 16.89 1.91 -0.53
C VAL A 324 17.27 0.88 -1.58
N CYS A 325 17.26 -0.39 -1.19
CA CYS A 325 17.39 -1.48 -2.14
C CYS A 325 16.00 -1.79 -2.70
N PRO A 326 15.77 -1.68 -4.03
CA PRO A 326 14.52 -2.15 -4.61
C PRO A 326 14.45 -3.66 -4.39
N VAL A 327 13.51 -4.11 -3.57
CA VAL A 327 13.25 -5.54 -3.44
C VAL A 327 12.49 -5.93 -4.72
N PRO A 328 12.98 -6.88 -5.52
CA PRO A 328 12.30 -7.23 -6.74
C PRO A 328 10.91 -7.78 -6.43
N TYR A 329 9.88 -6.96 -6.69
CA TYR A 329 8.52 -7.42 -6.92
C TYR A 329 8.60 -8.48 -8.00
N CYS A 330 8.33 -9.73 -7.64
CA CYS A 330 8.39 -10.94 -8.46
C CYS A 330 9.74 -11.68 -8.43
N SER A 331 9.72 -12.80 -7.71
CA SER A 331 10.54 -14.01 -7.86
C SER A 331 10.62 -14.62 -9.28
N ARG A 332 10.19 -13.89 -10.33
CA ARG A 332 10.11 -14.36 -11.71
C ARG A 332 11.28 -13.93 -12.59
N GLN A 333 12.15 -13.03 -12.12
CA GLN A 333 13.41 -12.73 -12.80
C GLN A 333 14.57 -13.23 -11.93
N PRO A 334 15.07 -14.47 -12.17
CA PRO A 334 16.17 -15.05 -11.40
C PRO A 334 17.51 -14.30 -11.56
N GLU A 335 17.59 -13.36 -12.50
CA GLU A 335 18.78 -12.58 -12.83
C GLU A 335 19.02 -11.39 -11.88
N TYR A 336 17.99 -10.88 -11.20
CA TYR A 336 18.14 -9.75 -10.27
C TYR A 336 18.12 -10.27 -8.83
N ARG A 337 19.30 -10.33 -8.20
CA ARG A 337 19.37 -10.56 -6.76
C ARG A 337 19.26 -9.21 -6.09
N TRP A 338 18.43 -9.11 -5.04
CA TRP A 338 18.35 -7.87 -4.24
C TRP A 338 19.73 -7.45 -3.70
N THR A 339 20.63 -8.41 -3.48
CA THR A 339 22.02 -8.16 -3.09
C THR A 339 22.79 -7.28 -4.08
N ASP A 340 22.39 -7.29 -5.35
CA ASP A 340 23.03 -6.49 -6.41
C ASP A 340 22.74 -5.00 -6.25
N GLY A 341 21.68 -4.62 -5.51
CA GLY A 341 21.32 -3.24 -5.21
C GLY A 341 21.97 -2.66 -3.95
N ILE A 342 22.76 -3.46 -3.22
CA ILE A 342 23.40 -3.05 -1.96
C ILE A 342 24.70 -2.28 -2.24
N ALA A 343 24.97 -1.26 -1.42
CA ALA A 343 26.24 -0.54 -1.46
C ALA A 343 27.41 -1.47 -1.12
N GLY A 344 28.32 -1.67 -2.07
CA GLY A 344 29.55 -2.42 -1.85
C GLY A 344 30.54 -1.69 -0.93
N ILE A 345 31.55 -2.43 -0.43
CA ILE A 345 32.62 -1.93 0.46
C ILE A 345 33.29 -0.65 -0.08
N GLN A 346 33.65 -0.64 -1.36
CA GLN A 346 34.30 0.52 -1.97
C GLN A 346 33.39 1.75 -1.93
N ALA A 347 32.13 1.60 -2.34
CA ALA A 347 31.18 2.70 -2.38
C ALA A 347 30.86 3.24 -0.97
N LEU A 348 30.73 2.37 0.04
CA LEU A 348 30.56 2.80 1.43
C LEU A 348 31.79 3.54 1.97
N THR A 349 32.99 3.12 1.56
CA THR A 349 34.25 3.81 1.92
C THR A 349 34.28 5.21 1.32
N GLU A 350 33.95 5.34 0.04
CA GLU A 350 33.85 6.63 -0.65
C GLU A 350 32.78 7.54 0.01
N LEU A 351 31.63 6.99 0.38
CA LEU A 351 30.59 7.74 1.10
C LEU A 351 31.06 8.19 2.48
N ARG A 352 31.75 7.33 3.24
CA ARG A 352 32.34 7.68 4.54
C ARG A 352 33.29 8.86 4.42
N ASP A 353 34.18 8.81 3.44
CA ASP A 353 35.21 9.83 3.24
C ASP A 353 34.63 11.12 2.64
N GLY A 354 33.58 11.00 1.83
CA GLY A 354 32.91 12.12 1.16
C GLY A 354 31.80 12.82 1.95
N LEU A 355 31.29 12.22 3.04
CA LEU A 355 30.14 12.73 3.81
C LEU A 355 30.51 13.02 5.28
N PRO A 356 31.38 14.01 5.55
CA PRO A 356 31.91 14.28 6.90
C PRO A 356 30.87 14.78 7.91
N ARG A 357 29.68 15.19 7.44
CA ARG A 357 28.58 15.69 8.29
C ARG A 357 27.42 14.70 8.45
N LEU A 358 27.54 13.49 7.94
CA LEU A 358 26.45 12.52 8.01
C LEU A 358 26.17 12.11 9.46
N GLU A 359 24.92 12.31 9.89
CA GLU A 359 24.41 12.00 11.22
C GLU A 359 23.47 10.78 11.21
N HIS A 360 22.79 10.52 10.08
CA HIS A 360 21.85 9.44 9.89
C HIS A 360 22.14 8.64 8.62
N LEU A 361 22.28 7.33 8.75
CA LEU A 361 22.49 6.42 7.62
C LEU A 361 21.48 5.26 7.67
N SER A 362 20.76 5.03 6.58
CA SER A 362 19.91 3.85 6.38
C SER A 362 20.41 3.07 5.18
N ILE A 363 20.77 1.80 5.36
CA ILE A 363 21.27 0.93 4.28
C ILE A 363 20.69 -0.47 4.40
N HIS A 364 20.74 -1.23 3.30
CA HIS A 364 20.50 -2.66 3.33
C HIS A 364 21.80 -3.43 3.60
N LEU A 365 21.71 -4.52 4.36
CA LEU A 365 22.83 -5.43 4.61
C LEU A 365 22.52 -6.82 4.06
N ALA A 366 23.48 -7.38 3.33
CA ALA A 366 23.53 -8.81 3.04
C ALA A 366 24.31 -9.53 4.13
N ALA A 367 23.82 -10.69 4.55
CA ALA A 367 24.58 -11.59 5.41
C ALA A 367 25.84 -12.08 4.70
N ASP A 368 26.92 -12.25 5.46
CA ASP A 368 28.15 -12.90 4.98
C ASP A 368 28.11 -14.39 5.39
N GLY A 369 27.51 -15.20 4.53
CA GLY A 369 27.19 -16.59 4.87
C GLY A 369 26.18 -16.66 6.02
N ASN A 370 26.64 -17.12 7.18
CA ASN A 370 25.84 -17.30 8.40
C ASN A 370 26.09 -16.22 9.46
N ASP A 371 26.83 -15.15 9.12
CA ASP A 371 27.24 -14.12 10.06
C ASP A 371 26.93 -12.71 9.52
N TRP A 372 27.10 -11.71 10.39
CA TRP A 372 26.98 -10.30 10.06
C TRP A 372 28.13 -9.86 9.15
N PRO A 373 27.90 -8.92 8.21
CA PRO A 373 28.94 -8.43 7.31
C PRO A 373 29.88 -7.45 8.03
N TYR A 374 30.72 -7.96 8.93
CA TYR A 374 31.65 -7.16 9.75
C TYR A 374 32.50 -6.15 8.96
N PRO A 375 33.05 -6.48 7.77
CA PRO A 375 33.77 -5.47 6.97
C PRO A 375 32.92 -4.25 6.61
N THR A 376 31.61 -4.44 6.40
CA THR A 376 30.67 -3.34 6.15
C THR A 376 30.43 -2.53 7.43
N LEU A 377 30.27 -3.22 8.56
CA LEU A 377 30.07 -2.58 9.87
C LEU A 377 31.28 -1.73 10.30
N ASP A 378 32.50 -2.18 10.00
CA ASP A 378 33.74 -1.43 10.27
C ASP A 378 33.77 -0.10 9.52
N ILE A 379 33.32 -0.09 8.26
CA ILE A 379 33.24 1.14 7.45
C ILE A 379 32.19 2.09 8.03
N VAL A 380 31.02 1.56 8.40
CA VAL A 380 29.94 2.34 9.01
C VAL A 380 30.36 2.94 10.36
N ALA A 381 31.09 2.18 11.18
CA ALA A 381 31.66 2.66 12.44
C ALA A 381 32.66 3.82 12.24
N GLY A 382 33.32 3.88 11.08
CA GLY A 382 34.30 4.90 10.75
C GLY A 382 33.73 6.26 10.34
N PHE A 383 32.41 6.43 10.23
CA PHE A 383 31.82 7.75 9.92
C PHE A 383 32.00 8.72 11.11
N PRO A 384 32.51 9.94 10.89
CA PRO A 384 32.96 10.81 11.97
C PRO A 384 31.83 11.47 12.78
N ARG A 385 30.61 11.55 12.25
CA ARG A 385 29.48 12.23 12.91
C ARG A 385 28.21 11.39 13.00
N LEU A 386 28.31 10.11 12.65
CA LEU A 386 27.16 9.24 12.52
C LEU A 386 26.55 8.97 13.89
N ARG A 387 25.34 9.46 14.13
CA ARG A 387 24.60 9.32 15.39
C ARG A 387 23.61 8.18 15.36
N SER A 388 23.02 7.90 14.20
CA SER A 388 21.99 6.88 14.05
C SER A 388 22.20 6.07 12.78
N VAL A 389 22.08 4.76 12.90
CA VAL A 389 22.13 3.83 11.79
C VAL A 389 20.86 3.00 11.74
N LYS A 390 20.32 2.79 10.54
CA LYS A 390 19.26 1.83 10.25
C LYS A 390 19.78 0.78 9.28
N PHE A 391 19.71 -0.48 9.68
CA PHE A 391 20.06 -1.63 8.84
C PHE A 391 18.80 -2.38 8.47
N ASN A 392 18.54 -2.48 7.17
CA ASN A 392 17.47 -3.30 6.62
C ASN A 392 18.08 -4.62 6.14
N THR A 393 17.68 -5.73 6.74
CA THR A 393 18.10 -7.07 6.32
C THR A 393 16.91 -7.77 5.67
N ALA A 394 17.18 -8.52 4.60
CA ALA A 394 16.18 -9.42 4.07
C ALA A 394 16.00 -10.58 5.06
N LEU A 395 14.77 -10.87 5.46
CA LEU A 395 14.45 -12.19 5.99
C LEU A 395 14.73 -13.18 4.87
N ALA A 396 15.77 -14.01 5.02
CA ALA A 396 15.99 -15.09 4.08
C ALA A 396 14.73 -15.95 4.05
N VAL A 397 13.97 -15.88 2.95
CA VAL A 397 12.84 -16.80 2.74
C VAL A 397 13.48 -18.18 2.69
N PRO A 398 13.12 -19.09 3.61
CA PRO A 398 13.71 -20.41 3.62
C PRO A 398 13.51 -21.05 2.23
N ARG A 399 14.55 -21.69 1.70
CA ARG A 399 14.37 -22.58 0.54
C ARG A 399 13.34 -23.64 0.91
N SER A 400 12.61 -24.17 -0.06
CA SER A 400 11.41 -25.01 0.14
C SER A 400 11.59 -26.25 1.03
N ASP A 401 12.81 -26.55 1.46
CA ASP A 401 13.25 -27.63 2.32
C ASP A 401 13.70 -27.20 3.74
N VAL A 402 13.87 -25.90 4.01
CA VAL A 402 14.28 -25.38 5.32
C VAL A 402 13.11 -24.64 5.95
N ASP A 403 12.89 -24.86 7.24
CA ASP A 403 11.68 -24.37 7.92
C ASP A 403 11.86 -22.97 8.54
N ALA A 404 13.10 -22.56 8.82
CA ALA A 404 13.46 -21.27 9.41
C ALA A 404 14.62 -20.59 8.64
N PRO A 405 14.68 -19.24 8.58
CA PRO A 405 15.78 -18.51 7.97
C PRO A 405 17.13 -18.88 8.59
N ALA A 406 18.20 -18.90 7.79
CA ALA A 406 19.56 -19.04 8.31
C ALA A 406 19.99 -17.78 9.09
N PRO A 407 20.92 -17.90 10.07
CA PRO A 407 21.52 -16.74 10.73
C PRO A 407 22.30 -15.86 9.73
N PRO A 408 22.61 -14.61 10.09
CA PRO A 408 22.35 -13.98 11.38
C PRO A 408 20.88 -13.54 11.55
N HIS A 409 20.40 -13.56 12.80
CA HIS A 409 19.02 -13.18 13.14
C HIS A 409 18.94 -11.80 13.75
N VAL A 410 17.87 -11.06 13.40
CA VAL A 410 17.54 -9.79 14.06
C VAL A 410 16.87 -10.09 15.40
N THR A 411 17.65 -10.01 16.47
CA THR A 411 17.22 -10.17 17.87
C THR A 411 17.69 -9.00 18.73
N ALA A 412 17.10 -8.86 19.92
CA ALA A 412 17.53 -7.90 20.93
C ALA A 412 19.02 -8.03 21.28
N ALA A 413 19.51 -9.26 21.47
CA ALA A 413 20.92 -9.53 21.74
C ALA A 413 21.82 -9.15 20.55
N SER A 414 21.40 -9.44 19.32
CA SER A 414 22.17 -9.07 18.12
C SER A 414 22.29 -7.54 17.97
N ALA A 415 21.21 -6.80 18.19
CA ALA A 415 21.22 -5.34 18.07
C ALA A 415 22.13 -4.68 19.13
N GLU A 416 22.12 -5.21 20.36
CA GLU A 416 23.04 -4.77 21.40
C GLU A 416 24.50 -5.08 21.05
N SER A 417 24.78 -6.31 20.62
CA SER A 417 26.12 -6.75 20.22
C SER A 417 26.69 -5.90 19.07
N LEU A 418 25.89 -5.66 18.03
CA LEU A 418 26.30 -4.88 16.86
C LEU A 418 26.55 -3.40 17.18
N LEU A 419 25.67 -2.79 18.00
CA LEU A 419 25.86 -1.39 18.38
C LEU A 419 27.13 -1.22 19.23
N ARG A 420 27.38 -2.16 20.16
CA ARG A 420 28.63 -2.22 20.93
C ARG A 420 29.84 -2.36 20.01
N TYR A 421 29.81 -3.35 19.12
CA TYR A 421 30.88 -3.63 18.15
C TYR A 421 31.26 -2.39 17.34
N MET A 422 30.27 -1.68 16.79
CA MET A 422 30.52 -0.49 15.97
C MET A 422 31.07 0.69 16.80
N ARG A 423 30.63 0.86 18.06
CA ARG A 423 31.15 1.92 18.92
C ARG A 423 32.59 1.67 19.35
N GLU A 424 32.96 0.42 19.64
CA GLU A 424 34.34 0.02 19.96
C GLU A 424 35.32 0.27 18.80
N ARG A 425 34.81 0.30 17.56
CA ARG A 425 35.59 0.55 16.34
C ARG A 425 35.41 1.95 15.77
N SER A 426 34.71 2.82 16.49
CA SER A 426 34.55 4.19 16.05
C SER A 426 35.91 4.89 16.01
N THR A 427 36.12 5.68 14.97
CA THR A 427 37.30 6.54 14.84
C THR A 427 37.19 7.82 15.67
N THR A 428 36.07 8.01 16.39
CA THR A 428 35.79 9.21 17.19
C THR A 428 35.79 8.91 18.68
N GLU A 429 36.40 9.81 19.45
CA GLU A 429 36.42 9.73 20.92
C GLU A 429 35.77 10.99 21.52
N PRO A 430 34.61 10.89 22.19
CA PRO A 430 33.81 9.67 22.38
C PRO A 430 33.09 9.22 21.09
N PRO A 431 32.71 7.92 20.97
CA PRO A 431 32.00 7.42 19.80
C PRO A 431 30.67 8.17 19.57
N SER A 432 30.49 8.71 18.37
CA SER A 432 29.31 9.50 17.99
C SER A 432 28.02 8.69 17.82
N LEU A 433 28.13 7.40 17.51
CA LEU A 433 26.98 6.52 17.23
C LEU A 433 26.15 6.26 18.48
N GLN A 434 24.93 6.78 18.53
CA GLN A 434 24.03 6.70 19.69
C GLN A 434 22.90 5.69 19.51
N ARG A 435 22.51 5.38 18.26
CA ARG A 435 21.31 4.59 17.96
C ARG A 435 21.54 3.63 16.79
N LEU A 436 21.12 2.38 16.96
CA LEU A 436 21.00 1.37 15.90
C LEU A 436 19.54 0.94 15.80
N HIS A 437 18.99 0.96 14.59
CA HIS A 437 17.70 0.36 14.24
C HIS A 437 17.94 -0.81 13.29
N LEU A 438 17.77 -2.03 13.78
CA LEU A 438 17.93 -3.25 13.00
C LEU A 438 16.55 -3.78 12.60
N VAL A 439 16.29 -3.86 11.30
CA VAL A 439 15.00 -4.25 10.75
C VAL A 439 15.18 -5.49 9.90
N SER A 440 14.46 -6.56 10.24
CA SER A 440 14.24 -7.68 9.33
C SER A 440 12.93 -7.42 8.59
N ASP A 441 13.02 -7.12 7.30
CA ASP A 441 11.84 -6.91 6.45
C ASP A 441 11.62 -8.13 5.56
N ASN A 442 10.35 -8.46 5.32
CA ASN A 442 9.93 -9.53 4.45
C ASN A 442 9.60 -9.02 3.04
N GLY A 443 10.30 -7.99 2.56
CA GLY A 443 10.28 -7.61 1.15
C GLY A 443 8.89 -7.66 0.53
N TRP A 444 7.93 -6.93 1.12
CA TRP A 444 6.64 -6.61 0.53
C TRP A 444 5.89 -7.81 -0.07
N SER A 445 5.69 -8.87 0.72
CA SER A 445 4.67 -9.87 0.37
C SER A 445 3.28 -9.22 0.44
N ASP A 446 2.74 -8.76 -0.69
CA ASP A 446 1.35 -8.31 -0.89
C ASP A 446 0.30 -9.41 -0.65
N GLU A 447 0.72 -10.56 -0.10
CA GLU A 447 -0.21 -11.54 0.44
C GLU A 447 -0.90 -10.91 1.66
N GLY A 448 -2.12 -10.42 1.45
CA GLY A 448 -3.02 -9.87 2.46
C GLY A 448 -3.47 -10.89 3.52
N GLY A 449 -2.56 -11.72 4.03
CA GLY A 449 -2.76 -12.71 5.06
C GLY A 449 -1.63 -12.75 6.08
N LEU A 450 -1.90 -13.45 7.18
CA LEU A 450 -0.99 -13.79 8.27
C LEU A 450 0.14 -14.74 7.77
N SER A 451 1.07 -14.26 6.94
CA SER A 451 2.18 -15.08 6.47
C SER A 451 3.25 -15.24 7.58
N PRO A 452 3.89 -16.43 7.70
CA PRO A 452 5.00 -16.64 8.62
C PRO A 452 6.12 -15.61 8.43
N ALA A 453 6.35 -15.17 7.19
CA ALA A 453 7.34 -14.14 6.86
C ALA A 453 7.04 -12.79 7.54
N ARG A 454 5.77 -12.34 7.53
CA ARG A 454 5.36 -11.08 8.17
C ARG A 454 5.41 -11.15 9.69
N ALA A 455 5.12 -12.32 10.24
CA ALA A 455 5.23 -12.57 11.68
C ALA A 455 6.69 -12.61 12.15
N ASN A 456 7.58 -13.16 11.33
CA ASN A 456 9.02 -13.21 11.57
C ASN A 456 9.75 -11.89 11.30
N ALA A 457 9.13 -10.95 10.57
CA ALA A 457 9.65 -9.59 10.44
C ALA A 457 9.68 -8.91 11.80
N THR A 458 10.77 -8.25 12.14
CA THR A 458 10.92 -7.56 13.43
C THR A 458 11.82 -6.35 13.29
N GLY A 459 11.58 -5.35 14.14
CA GLY A 459 12.39 -4.15 14.22
C GLY A 459 12.89 -3.98 15.64
N ILE A 460 14.20 -3.91 15.83
CA ILE A 460 14.84 -3.71 17.12
C ILE A 460 15.60 -2.38 17.10
N VAL A 461 15.26 -1.49 18.03
CA VAL A 461 15.99 -0.25 18.27
C VAL A 461 16.84 -0.43 19.52
N CYS A 462 18.15 -0.28 19.36
CA CYS A 462 19.12 -0.23 20.43
C CYS A 462 19.68 1.21 20.52
N GLN A 463 19.69 1.80 21.71
CA GLN A 463 20.12 3.18 21.93
C GLN A 463 20.97 3.29 23.20
N VAL A 464 21.98 4.16 23.18
CA VAL A 464 22.80 4.49 24.36
C VAL A 464 21.93 5.29 25.35
N SER A 465 21.90 4.86 26.62
CA SER A 465 21.19 5.57 27.69
C SER A 465 21.91 6.86 28.07
N HIS A 466 21.17 7.88 28.48
CA HIS A 466 21.70 9.15 29.00
C HIS A 466 22.52 9.00 30.29
N ASP A 467 22.34 7.91 31.03
CA ASP A 467 23.04 7.67 32.30
C ASP A 467 24.44 7.05 32.13
N ASP A 468 25.02 7.14 30.93
CA ASP A 468 26.41 6.81 30.57
C ASP A 468 26.93 5.39 30.92
N ARG A 469 26.05 4.44 31.32
CA ARG A 469 26.46 3.06 31.67
C ARG A 469 25.62 1.94 31.05
N GLY A 470 24.72 2.20 30.10
CA GLY A 470 23.90 1.14 29.52
C GLY A 470 23.21 1.44 28.20
N TRP A 471 22.56 0.41 27.65
CA TRP A 471 21.95 0.40 26.31
C TRP A 471 20.47 0.04 26.38
N THR A 472 19.55 0.92 26.02
CA THR A 472 18.13 0.55 25.96
C THR A 472 17.84 -0.18 24.66
N VAL A 473 17.38 -1.43 24.77
CA VAL A 473 16.93 -2.26 23.64
C VAL A 473 15.41 -2.33 23.65
N THR A 474 14.79 -2.05 22.50
CA THR A 474 13.33 -2.04 22.33
C THR A 474 12.95 -2.69 21.01
N CYS A 475 11.96 -3.57 21.02
CA CYS A 475 11.31 -4.09 19.83
C CYS A 475 10.11 -3.20 19.46
N THR A 476 10.03 -2.80 18.19
CA THR A 476 8.99 -1.89 17.68
C THR A 476 7.59 -2.50 17.66
N LYS A 477 7.49 -3.83 17.70
CA LYS A 477 6.22 -4.57 17.74
C LYS A 477 5.70 -4.85 19.15
N LEU A 478 6.52 -4.67 20.18
CA LEU A 478 6.17 -5.01 21.56
C LEU A 478 5.65 -3.79 22.32
N SER A 479 4.71 -4.02 23.24
CA SER A 479 4.32 -3.00 24.22
C SER A 479 5.48 -2.70 25.18
N GLU A 480 5.42 -1.57 25.87
CA GLU A 480 6.43 -1.16 26.85
C GLU A 480 6.66 -2.23 27.93
N ALA A 481 5.59 -2.83 28.47
CA ALA A 481 5.68 -3.88 29.47
C ALA A 481 6.36 -5.16 28.95
N LEU A 482 6.14 -5.53 27.69
CA LEU A 482 6.83 -6.66 27.06
C LEU A 482 8.29 -6.31 26.74
N ASN A 483 8.56 -5.07 26.36
CA ASN A 483 9.94 -4.59 26.16
C ASN A 483 10.74 -4.60 27.46
N GLU A 484 10.13 -4.29 28.61
CA GLU A 484 10.79 -4.43 29.92
C GLU A 484 11.17 -5.89 30.20
N LYS A 485 10.25 -6.83 29.93
CA LYS A 485 10.54 -8.27 30.08
C LYS A 485 11.63 -8.74 29.12
N LEU A 486 11.59 -8.28 27.87
CA LEU A 486 12.62 -8.58 26.86
C LEU A 486 14.00 -8.09 27.34
N ARG A 487 14.06 -6.87 27.90
CA ARG A 487 15.30 -6.31 28.45
C ARG A 487 15.85 -7.12 29.63
N ARG A 488 15.00 -7.54 30.57
CA ARG A 488 15.40 -8.41 31.69
C ARG A 488 15.88 -9.78 31.22
N ALA A 489 15.22 -10.36 30.22
CA ALA A 489 15.65 -11.64 29.65
C ALA A 489 17.03 -11.56 28.99
N VAL A 490 17.30 -10.48 28.24
CA VAL A 490 18.58 -10.29 27.53
C VAL A 490 19.72 -9.89 28.46
N ARG A 491 19.47 -9.00 29.42
CA ARG A 491 20.52 -8.45 30.30
C ARG A 491 20.77 -9.28 31.55
N ASP A 492 19.69 -9.72 32.19
CA ASP A 492 19.76 -10.34 33.51
C ASP A 492 19.67 -11.88 33.42
N GLY A 493 19.45 -12.42 32.21
CA GLY A 493 19.23 -13.85 32.00
C GLY A 493 17.94 -14.37 32.62
N GLU A 494 16.97 -13.48 32.91
CA GLU A 494 15.69 -13.87 33.49
C GLU A 494 14.91 -14.74 32.48
N ALA A 495 14.57 -15.97 32.87
CA ALA A 495 13.80 -16.87 32.02
C ALA A 495 12.41 -16.26 31.74
N PRO A 496 12.06 -16.00 30.47
CA PRO A 496 10.74 -15.46 30.14
C PRO A 496 9.63 -16.44 30.55
N SER A 497 8.47 -15.91 30.94
CA SER A 497 7.35 -16.79 31.30
C SER A 497 6.82 -17.54 30.06
N PRO A 498 6.19 -18.72 30.24
CA PRO A 498 5.57 -19.44 29.13
C PRO A 498 4.52 -18.60 28.37
N ALA A 499 3.83 -17.69 29.06
CA ALA A 499 2.86 -16.79 28.46
C ALA A 499 3.50 -15.70 27.58
N ASP A 500 4.71 -15.25 27.93
CA ASP A 500 5.47 -14.30 27.11
C ASP A 500 6.03 -15.01 25.86
N MET A 501 6.57 -16.22 26.02
CA MET A 501 7.07 -17.05 24.92
C MET A 501 5.99 -17.56 23.96
N ALA A 502 4.72 -17.57 24.39
CA ALA A 502 3.58 -17.87 23.53
C ALA A 502 3.28 -16.76 22.52
N ARG A 503 3.83 -15.54 22.70
CA ARG A 503 3.65 -14.42 21.78
C ARG A 503 4.71 -14.45 20.69
N ILE A 504 4.27 -14.53 19.44
CA ILE A 504 5.18 -14.68 18.30
C ILE A 504 6.19 -13.52 18.23
N ASP A 505 5.74 -12.27 18.33
CA ASP A 505 6.64 -11.11 18.24
C ASP A 505 7.67 -11.06 19.38
N PHE A 506 7.33 -11.56 20.58
CA PHE A 506 8.25 -11.62 21.72
C PHE A 506 9.32 -12.67 21.49
N LYS A 507 8.89 -13.88 21.09
CA LYS A 507 9.80 -14.99 20.77
C LYS A 507 10.74 -14.64 19.62
N VAL A 508 10.22 -14.01 18.56
CA VAL A 508 11.03 -13.57 17.42
C VAL A 508 12.06 -12.51 17.82
N ALA A 509 11.66 -11.53 18.64
CA ALA A 509 12.59 -10.51 19.12
C ALA A 509 13.70 -11.07 20.04
N LEU A 510 13.43 -12.16 20.77
CA LEU A 510 14.39 -12.78 21.68
C LEU A 510 15.29 -13.81 20.99
N GLU A 511 14.70 -14.75 20.24
CA GLU A 511 15.37 -15.95 19.71
C GLU A 511 15.61 -15.90 18.19
N GLY A 512 14.93 -15.02 17.47
CA GLY A 512 14.97 -14.94 16.02
C GLY A 512 13.77 -15.61 15.33
N PRO A 513 13.79 -15.70 14.00
CA PRO A 513 12.64 -16.15 13.22
C PRO A 513 12.26 -17.60 13.55
N ILE A 514 10.95 -17.86 13.68
CA ILE A 514 10.41 -19.18 13.98
C ILE A 514 10.03 -19.92 12.69
N SER A 515 10.00 -21.26 12.76
CA SER A 515 9.59 -22.05 11.59
C SER A 515 8.11 -21.86 11.26
N SER A 516 7.76 -22.16 10.00
CA SER A 516 6.36 -22.13 9.57
C SER A 516 5.47 -23.05 10.42
N LEU A 517 5.93 -24.25 10.78
CA LEU A 517 5.19 -25.17 11.66
C LEU A 517 4.95 -24.57 13.04
N VAL A 518 6.00 -24.06 13.69
CA VAL A 518 5.91 -23.44 15.02
C VAL A 518 5.01 -22.21 14.99
N TYR A 519 5.11 -21.40 13.93
CA TYR A 519 4.23 -20.26 13.70
C TYR A 519 2.75 -20.68 13.67
N TRP A 520 2.40 -21.70 12.88
CA TRP A 520 1.01 -22.14 12.76
C TRP A 520 0.46 -22.68 14.08
N ASP A 521 1.27 -23.37 14.88
CA ASP A 521 0.84 -23.85 16.19
C ASP A 521 0.68 -22.73 17.21
N MET A 522 1.60 -21.75 17.22
CA MET A 522 1.49 -20.57 18.07
C MET A 522 0.32 -19.66 17.65
N SER A 523 0.05 -19.52 16.35
CA SER A 523 -1.03 -18.66 15.85
C SER A 523 -2.43 -19.11 16.30
N LYS A 524 -2.59 -20.40 16.65
CA LYS A 524 -3.85 -20.94 17.18
C LYS A 524 -4.11 -20.53 18.63
N SER A 525 -3.05 -20.20 19.37
CA SER A 525 -3.08 -19.87 20.80
C SER A 525 -2.71 -18.42 21.10
N ASP A 526 -2.23 -17.67 20.10
CA ASP A 526 -1.79 -16.28 20.23
C ASP A 526 -2.99 -15.36 20.56
N PRO A 527 -3.00 -14.70 21.73
CA PRO A 527 -4.13 -13.89 22.21
C PRO A 527 -4.25 -12.52 21.52
N ARG A 528 -3.80 -12.36 20.27
CA ARG A 528 -3.88 -11.07 19.57
C ARG A 528 -5.31 -10.53 19.55
N PRO A 529 -5.52 -9.23 19.79
CA PRO A 529 -6.79 -8.62 19.44
C PRO A 529 -6.98 -8.78 17.94
N ARG A 530 -7.98 -9.56 17.53
CA ARG A 530 -8.34 -9.73 16.12
C ARG A 530 -8.53 -8.34 15.52
N GLY A 531 -7.78 -8.05 14.46
CA GLY A 531 -7.90 -6.78 13.78
C GLY A 531 -9.28 -6.66 13.13
N PRO A 532 -9.72 -5.46 12.73
CA PRO A 532 -10.98 -5.26 12.01
C PRO A 532 -11.06 -5.99 10.65
N TRP A 533 -9.98 -6.65 10.23
CA TRP A 533 -9.83 -7.36 8.96
C TRP A 533 -9.65 -8.88 9.11
N ASP A 534 -9.76 -9.43 10.34
CA ASP A 534 -9.79 -10.88 10.52
C ASP A 534 -11.21 -11.43 10.22
N PRO A 535 -11.36 -12.43 9.33
CA PRO A 535 -12.66 -12.99 8.93
C PRO A 535 -13.43 -13.75 10.02
#